data_AF-A0A8S1B2V7-F1
#
_entry.id   AF-A0A8S1B2V7-F1
#
_cell.length_a   1.000
_cell.length_b   1.000
_cell.length_c   1.000
_cell.angle_alpha   90.00
_cell.angle_beta   90.00
_cell.angle_gamma   90.00
#
_symmetry.space_group_name_H-M   'P 1'
#
loop_
_entity.id
_entity.type
_entity.pdbx_description
1 polymer ?
#
loop_
_entity_poly.entity_id
_entity_poly.type
_entity_poly.pdbx_seq_one_letter_code
_entity_poly.pdbx_strand_id
1 'polypeptide(L)'
;MKKTKDLAPIAIPHGPPVECTAEYFKSKMESASIVKKYPVWDVARPTPQVLLEQARRDLMEADEELALKRIEEQKNRAIMDEKWEDLRKKELLLKESFISFNKFIRENQEKRDRAERKMVADTEVLERKTKETEAMRQRVIEMEEVKQMMEKQVKDYTIYEDYLMSVVNNYPEFKQPLDVLNRYEALAAAKSTLAERQERDLEMLEEARQEIASLTEEKKLFIMGLNNTLADLRWRYDQIRNRVIKWELALNRLKETAAARHVELCHVRSAIWSLYVKICKHKGLTIDVDTDDFESQLVVIMRALLELRRIYKIAQRRSRDKDCESMATN
;
A
#
# COMPACT_ATOMS: atom_id res chain seq x y z
N MET A 1 -36.50 62.87 142.64
CA MET A 1 -36.25 61.43 142.84
C MET A 1 -37.48 60.63 142.43
N LYS A 2 -37.28 59.71 141.47
CA LYS A 2 -38.10 58.57 141.02
C LYS A 2 -39.63 58.74 141.00
N LYS A 3 -40.15 59.41 139.95
CA LYS A 3 -41.57 59.39 139.58
C LYS A 3 -41.86 58.19 138.67
N THR A 4 -42.68 57.29 139.20
CA THR A 4 -43.71 56.45 138.57
C THR A 4 -43.62 56.20 137.06
N LYS A 5 -43.48 54.93 136.69
CA LYS A 5 -43.64 54.43 135.32
C LYS A 5 -45.12 54.53 134.94
N ASP A 6 -45.39 55.34 133.94
CA ASP A 6 -46.70 55.60 133.37
C ASP A 6 -47.26 54.31 132.74
N LEU A 7 -48.34 53.80 133.32
CA LEU A 7 -49.27 52.91 132.61
C LEU A 7 -50.00 53.78 131.59
N ALA A 8 -49.83 53.48 130.30
CA ALA A 8 -50.44 54.24 129.23
C ALA A 8 -51.97 54.22 129.38
N PRO A 9 -52.66 55.38 129.28
CA PRO A 9 -54.10 55.44 129.41
C PRO A 9 -54.76 54.73 128.21
N ILE A 10 -55.63 53.77 128.50
CA ILE A 10 -56.49 53.13 127.51
C ILE A 10 -57.46 54.20 126.99
N ALA A 11 -57.21 54.71 125.79
CA ALA A 11 -58.09 55.65 125.11
C ALA A 11 -59.29 54.89 124.53
N ILE A 12 -60.50 55.22 125.03
CA ILE A 12 -61.76 54.69 124.49
C ILE A 12 -62.22 55.66 123.38
N PRO A 13 -62.29 55.23 122.11
CA PRO A 13 -62.59 56.13 121.01
C PRO A 13 -64.06 56.58 121.03
N HIS A 14 -64.31 57.89 121.11
CA HIS A 14 -65.63 58.52 121.02
C HIS A 14 -65.79 59.21 119.65
N GLY A 15 -66.06 58.43 118.61
CA GLY A 15 -66.25 58.94 117.25
C GLY A 15 -66.79 57.88 116.28
N PRO A 16 -67.30 58.27 115.11
CA PRO A 16 -67.89 57.34 114.14
C PRO A 16 -66.87 56.29 113.64
N PRO A 17 -67.28 55.03 113.42
CA PRO A 17 -66.37 53.86 113.40
C PRO A 17 -65.23 53.88 112.38
N VAL A 18 -65.37 54.63 111.28
CA VAL A 18 -64.45 54.60 110.15
C VAL A 18 -63.14 55.34 110.46
N GLU A 19 -63.21 56.43 111.23
CA GLU A 19 -62.05 57.27 111.56
C GLU A 19 -61.22 56.71 112.72
N CYS A 20 -61.82 55.91 113.61
CA CYS A 20 -61.17 55.31 114.77
C CYS A 20 -60.43 53.98 114.46
N THR A 21 -60.38 53.53 113.20
CA THR A 21 -59.75 52.25 112.83
C THR A 21 -58.24 52.23 113.09
N ALA A 22 -57.54 53.33 112.82
CA ALA A 22 -56.10 53.43 113.05
C ALA A 22 -55.74 53.36 114.55
N GLU A 23 -56.57 53.95 115.41
CA GLU A 23 -56.41 53.89 116.87
C GLU A 23 -56.72 52.49 117.40
N TYR A 24 -57.73 51.80 116.83
CA TYR A 24 -58.01 50.40 117.12
C TYR A 24 -56.82 49.48 116.79
N PHE A 25 -56.19 49.63 115.63
CA PHE A 25 -55.04 48.79 115.26
C PHE A 25 -53.81 49.05 116.13
N LYS A 26 -53.56 50.31 116.53
CA LYS A 26 -52.49 50.63 117.50
C LYS A 26 -52.77 49.98 118.85
N SER A 27 -53.99 50.10 119.37
CA SER A 27 -54.40 49.44 120.61
C SER A 27 -54.31 47.90 120.51
N LYS A 28 -54.62 47.32 119.33
CA LYS A 28 -54.52 45.87 119.09
C LYS A 28 -53.07 45.37 119.05
N MET A 29 -52.15 46.13 118.45
CA MET A 29 -50.72 45.79 118.50
C MET A 29 -50.11 46.00 119.89
N GLU A 30 -50.50 47.06 120.60
CA GLU A 30 -50.02 47.33 121.95
C GLU A 30 -50.57 46.33 122.98
N SER A 31 -51.81 45.85 122.81
CA SER A 31 -52.35 44.76 123.62
C SER A 31 -51.71 43.40 123.33
N ALA A 32 -51.24 43.14 122.10
CA ALA A 32 -50.46 41.95 121.76
C ALA A 32 -49.02 42.01 122.29
N SER A 33 -48.43 43.20 122.37
CA SER A 33 -47.08 43.45 122.91
C SER A 33 -47.06 43.64 124.44
N ILE A 34 -48.23 43.76 125.07
CA ILE A 34 -48.35 43.84 126.53
C ILE A 34 -47.85 42.52 127.14
N VAL A 35 -46.74 42.61 127.86
CA VAL A 35 -46.25 41.52 128.69
C VAL A 35 -47.26 41.35 129.83
N LYS A 36 -48.17 40.37 129.69
CA LYS A 36 -49.14 39.97 130.72
C LYS A 36 -48.39 39.33 131.90
N LYS A 37 -47.77 40.16 132.75
CA LYS A 37 -47.29 39.73 134.07
C LYS A 37 -48.47 39.73 135.03
N TYR A 38 -49.12 38.59 135.14
CA TYR A 38 -50.11 38.35 136.19
C TYR A 38 -49.44 38.43 137.57
N PRO A 39 -50.06 39.07 138.57
CA PRO A 39 -49.55 39.08 139.94
C PRO A 39 -49.42 37.65 140.46
N VAL A 40 -48.28 37.31 141.09
CA VAL A 40 -47.94 35.93 141.54
C VAL A 40 -48.97 35.32 142.50
N TRP A 41 -49.79 36.13 143.15
CA TRP A 41 -50.83 35.66 144.07
C TRP A 41 -52.11 35.16 143.38
N ASP A 42 -52.31 35.49 142.11
CA ASP A 42 -53.48 35.13 141.30
C ASP A 42 -53.20 33.92 140.37
N VAL A 43 -52.14 33.17 140.71
CA VAL A 43 -51.85 31.85 140.17
C VAL A 43 -52.15 30.84 141.29
N ALA A 44 -53.10 29.93 141.06
CA ALA A 44 -53.45 28.90 142.03
C ALA A 44 -52.19 28.15 142.50
N ARG A 45 -51.93 28.08 143.81
CA ARG A 45 -50.74 27.38 144.37
C ARG A 45 -50.75 25.92 143.88
N PRO A 46 -49.61 25.40 143.41
CA PRO A 46 -49.55 24.03 142.91
C PRO A 46 -49.62 23.05 144.08
N THR A 47 -50.83 22.61 144.42
CA THR A 47 -51.00 21.39 145.22
C THR A 47 -50.67 20.19 144.34
N PRO A 48 -50.20 19.06 144.90
CA PRO A 48 -49.85 17.87 144.10
C PRO A 48 -50.99 17.41 143.17
N GLN A 49 -52.24 17.62 143.62
CA GLN A 49 -53.45 17.35 142.85
C GLN A 49 -53.60 18.28 141.64
N VAL A 50 -53.35 19.59 141.79
CA VAL A 50 -53.43 20.57 140.69
C VAL A 50 -52.31 20.34 139.67
N LEU A 51 -51.09 20.00 140.12
CA LEU A 51 -49.98 19.64 139.22
C LEU A 51 -50.25 18.36 138.43
N LEU A 52 -50.90 17.37 139.06
CA LEU A 52 -51.27 16.12 138.39
C LEU A 52 -52.36 16.36 137.34
N GLU A 53 -53.34 17.22 137.63
CA GLU A 53 -54.36 17.63 136.66
C GLU A 53 -53.80 18.52 135.54
N GLN A 54 -52.79 19.37 135.83
CA GLN A 54 -52.04 20.10 134.80
C GLN A 54 -51.24 19.15 133.91
N ALA A 55 -50.46 18.23 134.48
CA ALA A 55 -49.70 17.24 133.72
C ALA A 55 -50.62 16.31 132.89
N ARG A 56 -51.84 16.02 133.37
CA ARG A 56 -52.86 15.31 132.59
C ARG A 56 -53.35 16.13 131.40
N ARG A 57 -53.60 17.43 131.58
CA ARG A 57 -53.97 18.33 130.48
C ARG A 57 -52.84 18.48 129.48
N ASP A 58 -51.61 18.69 129.94
CA ASP A 58 -50.43 18.81 129.08
C ASP A 58 -50.17 17.50 128.32
N LEU A 59 -50.35 16.33 128.95
CA LEU A 59 -50.30 15.04 128.27
C LEU A 59 -51.41 14.89 127.23
N MET A 60 -52.64 15.33 127.56
CA MET A 60 -53.77 15.26 126.64
C MET A 60 -53.58 16.20 125.44
N GLU A 61 -53.11 17.43 125.66
CA GLU A 61 -52.75 18.39 124.61
C GLU A 61 -51.60 17.85 123.74
N ALA A 62 -50.56 17.28 124.36
CA ALA A 62 -49.45 16.66 123.62
C ALA A 62 -49.89 15.43 122.83
N ASP A 63 -50.79 14.60 123.37
CA ASP A 63 -51.37 13.43 122.68
C ASP A 63 -52.27 13.87 121.51
N GLU A 64 -53.05 14.94 121.67
CA GLU A 64 -53.85 15.55 120.61
C GLU A 64 -52.96 16.13 119.50
N GLU A 65 -51.90 16.88 119.83
CA GLU A 65 -50.92 17.39 118.87
C GLU A 65 -50.18 16.25 118.14
N LEU A 66 -49.82 15.20 118.87
CA LEU A 66 -49.14 14.03 118.31
C LEU A 66 -50.07 13.25 117.39
N ALA A 67 -51.35 13.13 117.73
CA ALA A 67 -52.38 12.56 116.86
C ALA A 67 -52.55 13.38 115.57
N LEU A 68 -52.59 14.72 115.67
CA LEU A 68 -52.65 15.62 114.51
C LEU A 68 -51.41 15.46 113.61
N LYS A 69 -50.21 15.44 114.18
CA LYS A 69 -48.96 15.22 113.43
C LYS A 69 -48.90 13.84 112.77
N ARG A 70 -49.39 12.79 113.43
CA ARG A 70 -49.50 11.45 112.81
C ARG A 70 -50.45 11.46 111.62
N ILE A 71 -51.58 12.17 111.70
CA ILE A 71 -52.52 12.33 110.60
C ILE A 71 -51.89 13.12 109.45
N GLU A 72 -51.13 14.18 109.74
CA GLU A 72 -50.39 14.95 108.75
C GLU A 72 -49.29 14.13 108.06
N GLU A 73 -48.51 13.35 108.82
CA GLU A 73 -47.50 12.45 108.28
C GLU A 73 -48.12 11.39 107.36
N GLN A 74 -49.27 10.82 107.75
CA GLN A 74 -49.99 9.86 106.90
C GLN A 74 -50.46 10.50 105.59
N LYS A 75 -51.02 11.72 105.65
CA LYS A 75 -51.40 12.48 104.45
C LYS A 75 -50.19 12.80 103.58
N ASN A 76 -49.09 13.23 104.17
CA ASN A 76 -47.85 13.55 103.46
C ASN A 76 -47.23 12.30 102.82
N ARG A 77 -47.24 11.15 103.50
CA ARG A 77 -46.79 9.87 102.93
C ARG A 77 -47.64 9.48 101.72
N ALA A 78 -48.97 9.57 101.83
CA ALA A 78 -49.87 9.29 100.70
C ALA A 78 -49.56 10.18 99.49
N ILE A 79 -49.37 11.50 99.70
CA ILE A 79 -48.99 12.44 98.62
C ILE A 79 -47.61 12.10 98.03
N MET A 80 -46.65 11.70 98.87
CA MET A 80 -45.31 11.35 98.39
C MET A 80 -45.33 10.03 97.62
N ASP A 81 -46.11 9.04 98.06
CA ASP A 81 -46.30 7.78 97.36
C ASP A 81 -46.95 8.00 95.99
N GLU A 82 -47.99 8.84 95.91
CA GLU A 82 -48.60 9.27 94.62
C GLU A 82 -47.56 9.94 93.70
N LYS A 83 -46.75 10.87 94.21
CA LYS A 83 -45.67 11.51 93.43
C LYS A 83 -44.62 10.52 92.96
N TRP A 84 -44.26 9.53 93.78
CA TRP A 84 -43.32 8.47 93.41
C TRP A 84 -43.90 7.56 92.33
N GLU A 85 -45.18 7.21 92.41
CA GLU A 85 -45.86 6.45 91.36
C GLU A 85 -45.91 7.23 90.05
N ASP A 86 -46.24 8.51 90.09
CA ASP A 86 -46.27 9.37 88.90
C ASP A 86 -44.87 9.54 88.28
N LEU A 87 -43.83 9.66 89.09
CA LEU A 87 -42.44 9.68 88.60
C LEU A 87 -42.07 8.36 87.92
N ARG A 88 -42.43 7.20 88.50
CA ARG A 88 -42.19 5.89 87.86
C ARG A 88 -42.95 5.74 86.54
N LYS A 89 -44.21 6.20 86.47
CA LYS A 89 -44.99 6.20 85.22
C LYS A 89 -44.31 7.06 84.15
N LYS A 90 -43.87 8.26 84.51
CA LYS A 90 -43.14 9.16 83.58
C LYS A 90 -41.81 8.57 83.13
N GLU A 91 -41.08 7.91 84.02
CA GLU A 91 -39.82 7.23 83.68
C GLU A 91 -40.06 6.07 82.70
N LEU A 92 -41.09 5.25 82.91
CA LEU A 92 -41.48 4.18 81.99
C LEU A 92 -41.87 4.71 80.62
N LEU A 93 -42.71 5.75 80.56
CA LEU A 93 -43.08 6.41 79.30
C LEU A 93 -41.87 6.99 78.57
N LEU A 94 -40.91 7.56 79.32
CA LEU A 94 -39.67 8.06 78.73
C LEU A 94 -38.85 6.91 78.12
N LYS A 95 -38.71 5.79 78.84
CA LYS A 95 -38.01 4.60 78.32
C LYS A 95 -38.69 4.04 77.07
N GLU A 96 -40.01 3.92 77.07
CA GLU A 96 -40.79 3.46 75.91
C GLU A 96 -40.66 4.42 74.72
N SER A 97 -40.73 5.74 74.97
CA SER A 97 -40.52 6.74 73.92
C SER A 97 -39.10 6.69 73.36
N PHE A 98 -38.09 6.39 74.18
CA PHE A 98 -36.71 6.24 73.72
C PHE A 98 -36.54 5.00 72.84
N ILE A 99 -37.21 3.89 73.17
CA ILE A 99 -37.23 2.68 72.35
C ILE A 99 -37.93 2.94 71.02
N SER A 100 -39.10 3.60 71.05
CA SER A 100 -39.85 3.92 69.83
C SER A 100 -39.11 4.92 68.95
N PHE A 101 -38.44 5.92 69.52
CA PHE A 101 -37.62 6.88 68.80
C PHE A 101 -36.38 6.22 68.17
N ASN A 102 -35.68 5.36 68.90
CA ASN A 102 -34.57 4.59 68.33
C ASN A 102 -35.03 3.63 67.22
N LYS A 103 -36.21 3.03 67.36
CA LYS A 103 -36.82 2.23 66.29
C LYS A 103 -37.13 3.10 65.07
N PHE A 104 -37.72 4.28 65.26
CA PHE A 104 -38.01 5.24 64.20
C PHE A 104 -36.74 5.71 63.47
N ILE A 105 -35.66 6.02 64.20
CA ILE A 105 -34.38 6.40 63.61
C ILE A 105 -33.83 5.26 62.73
N ARG A 106 -33.80 4.03 63.25
CA ARG A 106 -33.32 2.87 62.49
C ARG A 106 -34.16 2.62 61.24
N GLU A 107 -35.48 2.67 61.35
CA GLU A 107 -36.37 2.49 60.19
C GLU A 107 -36.21 3.61 59.14
N ASN A 108 -35.97 4.85 59.57
CA ASN A 108 -35.73 5.97 58.66
C ASN A 108 -34.39 5.82 57.96
N GLN A 109 -33.33 5.43 58.69
CA GLN A 109 -32.02 5.10 58.13
C GLN A 109 -32.14 3.96 57.10
N GLU A 110 -32.81 2.85 57.43
CA GLU A 110 -33.03 1.77 56.48
C GLU A 110 -33.83 2.21 55.24
N LYS A 111 -34.82 3.11 55.40
CA LYS A 111 -35.57 3.66 54.26
C LYS A 111 -34.66 4.52 53.37
N ARG A 112 -33.78 5.34 53.96
CA ARG A 112 -32.79 6.13 53.21
C ARG A 112 -31.81 5.23 52.49
N ASP A 113 -31.23 4.24 53.18
CA ASP A 113 -30.29 3.29 52.59
C ASP A 113 -30.94 2.50 51.44
N ARG A 114 -32.20 2.05 51.60
CA ARG A 114 -32.93 1.39 50.52
C ARG A 114 -33.18 2.31 49.34
N ALA A 115 -33.56 3.57 49.59
CA ALA A 115 -33.76 4.56 48.54
C ALA A 115 -32.47 4.89 47.79
N GLU A 116 -31.37 5.05 48.52
CA GLU A 116 -30.04 5.32 47.97
C GLU A 116 -29.55 4.15 47.11
N ARG A 117 -29.64 2.91 47.61
CA ARG A 117 -29.29 1.71 46.82
C ARG A 117 -30.14 1.60 45.56
N LYS A 118 -31.44 1.89 45.65
CA LYS A 118 -32.33 1.87 44.49
C LYS A 118 -31.95 2.96 43.48
N MET A 119 -31.65 4.16 43.95
CA MET A 119 -31.19 5.25 43.10
C MET A 119 -29.89 4.89 42.37
N VAL A 120 -28.90 4.33 43.07
CA VAL A 120 -27.65 3.87 42.45
C VAL A 120 -27.92 2.79 41.40
N ALA A 121 -28.72 1.78 41.72
CA ALA A 121 -29.07 0.72 40.77
C ALA A 121 -29.81 1.27 39.53
N ASP A 122 -30.76 2.18 39.72
CA ASP A 122 -31.50 2.82 38.63
C ASP A 122 -30.57 3.69 37.76
N THR A 123 -29.61 4.41 38.37
CA THR A 123 -28.60 5.18 37.61
C THR A 123 -27.68 4.28 36.80
N GLU A 124 -27.21 3.15 37.34
CA GLU A 124 -26.39 2.20 36.59
C GLU A 124 -27.15 1.59 35.41
N VAL A 125 -28.43 1.26 35.60
CA VAL A 125 -29.27 0.74 34.51
C VAL A 125 -29.48 1.80 33.44
N LEU A 126 -29.73 3.06 33.83
CA LEU A 126 -29.87 4.17 32.90
C LEU A 126 -28.59 4.35 32.07
N GLU A 127 -27.42 4.37 32.70
CA GLU A 127 -26.13 4.50 32.00
C GLU A 127 -25.84 3.36 31.03
N ARG A 128 -26.21 2.11 31.39
CA ARG A 128 -26.08 0.98 30.46
C ARG A 128 -26.99 1.16 29.25
N LYS A 129 -28.24 1.58 29.48
CA LYS A 129 -29.24 1.77 28.41
C LYS A 129 -28.91 2.97 27.52
N THR A 130 -28.36 4.05 28.06
CA THR A 130 -27.93 5.20 27.24
C THR A 130 -26.78 4.81 26.33
N LYS A 131 -25.75 4.10 26.85
CA LYS A 131 -24.64 3.58 26.03
C LYS A 131 -25.12 2.63 24.94
N GLU A 132 -26.02 1.69 25.26
CA GLU A 132 -26.64 0.81 24.26
C GLU A 132 -27.39 1.61 23.19
N THR A 133 -28.16 2.62 23.59
CA THR A 133 -28.94 3.47 22.69
C THR A 133 -28.02 4.28 21.77
N GLU A 134 -26.94 4.84 22.30
CA GLU A 134 -25.94 5.58 21.52
C GLU A 134 -25.22 4.69 20.51
N ALA A 135 -24.80 3.49 20.92
CA ALA A 135 -24.19 2.52 20.02
C ALA A 135 -25.16 2.09 18.90
N MET A 136 -26.44 1.88 19.23
CA MET A 136 -27.46 1.56 18.21
C MET A 136 -27.71 2.74 17.27
N ARG A 137 -27.71 3.98 17.76
CA ARG A 137 -27.83 5.19 16.91
C ARG A 137 -26.65 5.31 15.94
N GLN A 138 -25.43 5.05 16.39
CA GLN A 138 -24.25 5.05 15.52
C GLN A 138 -24.37 4.01 14.41
N ARG A 139 -24.78 2.78 14.73
CA ARG A 139 -25.02 1.73 13.73
C ARG A 139 -26.10 2.11 12.72
N VAL A 140 -27.16 2.79 13.16
CA VAL A 140 -28.20 3.28 12.23
C VAL A 140 -27.62 4.28 11.25
N ILE A 141 -26.80 5.22 11.72
CA ILE A 141 -26.13 6.21 10.86
C ILE A 141 -25.22 5.51 9.84
N GLU A 142 -24.38 4.57 10.28
CA GLU A 142 -23.51 3.80 9.39
C GLU A 142 -24.32 3.04 8.32
N MET A 143 -25.42 2.40 8.72
CA MET A 143 -26.28 1.67 7.79
C MET A 143 -27.02 2.60 6.82
N GLU A 144 -27.38 3.81 7.26
CA GLU A 144 -27.97 4.83 6.39
C GLU A 144 -26.97 5.33 5.35
N GLU A 145 -25.70 5.53 5.73
CA GLU A 145 -24.63 5.90 4.79
C GLU A 145 -24.40 4.79 3.75
N VAL A 146 -24.30 3.53 4.18
CA VAL A 146 -24.16 2.39 3.28
C VAL A 146 -25.36 2.28 2.34
N LYS A 147 -26.58 2.45 2.86
CA LYS A 147 -27.79 2.48 2.04
C LYS A 147 -27.73 3.58 0.98
N GLN A 148 -27.34 4.81 1.35
CA GLN A 148 -27.23 5.91 0.39
C GLN A 148 -26.16 5.64 -0.68
N MET A 149 -25.04 5.02 -0.31
CA MET A 149 -24.00 4.62 -1.26
C MET A 149 -24.51 3.55 -2.24
N MET A 150 -25.22 2.53 -1.73
CA MET A 150 -25.85 1.51 -2.56
C MET A 150 -26.93 2.09 -3.48
N GLU A 151 -27.76 3.01 -2.99
CA GLU A 151 -28.78 3.69 -3.81
C GLU A 151 -28.16 4.52 -4.94
N LYS A 152 -27.02 5.20 -4.68
CA LYS A 152 -26.27 5.89 -5.75
C LYS A 152 -25.75 4.90 -6.78
N GLN A 153 -25.12 3.81 -6.33
CA GLN A 153 -24.62 2.78 -7.24
C GLN A 153 -25.74 2.17 -8.08
N VAL A 154 -26.89 1.85 -7.49
CA VAL A 154 -28.04 1.34 -8.25
C VAL A 154 -28.48 2.34 -9.30
N LYS A 155 -28.59 3.64 -8.97
CA LYS A 155 -28.93 4.70 -9.93
C LYS A 155 -27.90 4.85 -11.05
N ASP A 156 -26.62 4.71 -10.73
CA ASP A 156 -25.57 4.74 -11.76
C ASP A 156 -25.71 3.53 -12.70
N TYR A 157 -26.07 2.37 -12.15
CA TYR A 157 -26.24 1.14 -12.94
C TYR A 157 -27.59 1.02 -13.68
N THR A 158 -28.64 1.76 -13.29
CA THR A 158 -29.94 1.71 -13.99
C THR A 158 -29.81 2.08 -15.46
N ILE A 159 -28.85 2.95 -15.82
CA ILE A 159 -28.59 3.33 -17.23
C ILE A 159 -28.25 2.09 -18.07
N TYR A 160 -27.47 1.15 -17.52
CA TYR A 160 -27.10 -0.08 -18.22
C TYR A 160 -28.27 -1.07 -18.28
N GLU A 161 -29.07 -1.14 -17.23
CA GLU A 161 -30.30 -1.94 -17.23
C GLU A 161 -31.27 -1.44 -18.30
N ASP A 162 -31.55 -0.14 -18.34
CA ASP A 162 -32.41 0.50 -19.35
C ASP A 162 -31.88 0.24 -20.77
N TYR A 163 -30.56 0.35 -20.96
CA TYR A 163 -29.92 0.03 -22.23
C TYR A 163 -30.13 -1.43 -22.62
N LEU A 164 -29.84 -2.39 -21.73
CA LEU A 164 -30.00 -3.81 -22.02
C LEU A 164 -31.48 -4.17 -22.28
N MET A 165 -32.40 -3.57 -21.53
CA MET A 165 -33.83 -3.69 -21.76
C MET A 165 -34.23 -3.12 -23.14
N SER A 166 -33.66 -2.00 -23.56
CA SER A 166 -33.88 -1.45 -24.91
C SER A 166 -33.38 -2.39 -26.00
N VAL A 167 -32.25 -3.07 -25.78
CA VAL A 167 -31.68 -4.06 -26.71
C VAL A 167 -32.59 -5.29 -26.81
N VAL A 168 -33.09 -5.80 -25.69
CA VAL A 168 -34.08 -6.89 -25.65
C VAL A 168 -35.36 -6.51 -26.39
N ASN A 169 -35.85 -5.27 -26.22
CA ASN A 169 -37.05 -4.79 -26.91
C ASN A 169 -36.86 -4.67 -28.43
N ASN A 170 -35.68 -4.25 -28.88
CA ASN A 170 -35.39 -4.07 -30.31
C ASN A 170 -35.10 -5.41 -31.01
N TYR A 171 -34.56 -6.39 -30.29
CA TYR A 171 -34.13 -7.67 -30.84
C TYR A 171 -34.85 -8.83 -30.14
N PRO A 172 -35.93 -9.38 -30.72
CA PRO A 172 -36.73 -10.44 -30.09
C PRO A 172 -36.01 -11.79 -29.99
N GLU A 173 -34.78 -11.90 -30.51
CA GLU A 173 -33.90 -13.05 -30.30
C GLU A 173 -33.49 -13.22 -28.84
N PHE A 174 -33.45 -12.12 -28.07
CA PHE A 174 -33.12 -12.13 -26.65
C PHE A 174 -34.40 -12.01 -25.84
N LYS A 175 -34.58 -12.88 -24.84
CA LYS A 175 -35.76 -12.83 -23.95
C LYS A 175 -35.44 -12.08 -22.67
N GLN A 176 -34.20 -12.15 -22.22
CA GLN A 176 -33.72 -11.49 -21.01
C GLN A 176 -32.43 -10.71 -21.29
N PRO A 177 -32.14 -9.62 -20.54
CA PRO A 177 -30.86 -8.92 -20.58
C PRO A 177 -29.65 -9.85 -20.43
N LEU A 178 -29.80 -10.90 -19.62
CA LEU A 178 -28.76 -11.90 -19.39
C LEU A 178 -28.41 -12.70 -20.65
N ASP A 179 -29.37 -12.94 -21.55
CA ASP A 179 -29.11 -13.65 -22.81
C ASP A 179 -28.16 -12.85 -23.72
N VAL A 180 -28.30 -11.52 -23.71
CA VAL A 180 -27.42 -10.59 -24.45
C VAL A 180 -26.00 -10.68 -23.88
N LEU A 181 -25.87 -10.67 -22.55
CA LEU A 181 -24.57 -10.77 -21.88
C LEU A 181 -23.90 -12.11 -22.15
N ASN A 182 -24.63 -13.23 -22.04
CA ASN A 182 -24.10 -14.56 -22.33
C ASN A 182 -23.61 -14.68 -23.78
N ARG A 183 -24.35 -14.10 -24.74
CA ARG A 183 -23.90 -14.07 -26.14
C ARG A 183 -22.66 -13.20 -26.32
N TYR A 184 -22.59 -12.06 -25.64
CA TYR A 184 -21.40 -11.21 -25.64
C TYR A 184 -20.19 -11.95 -25.06
N GLU A 185 -20.33 -12.63 -23.92
CA GLU A 185 -19.26 -13.41 -23.31
C GLU A 185 -18.77 -14.53 -24.23
N ALA A 186 -19.69 -15.27 -24.86
CA ALA A 186 -19.35 -16.29 -25.84
C ALA A 186 -18.60 -15.71 -27.05
N LEU A 187 -19.04 -14.55 -27.57
CA LEU A 187 -18.36 -13.85 -28.66
C LEU A 187 -16.99 -13.29 -28.24
N ALA A 188 -16.87 -12.79 -27.02
CA ALA A 188 -15.61 -12.28 -26.47
C ALA A 188 -14.59 -13.42 -26.31
N ALA A 189 -15.02 -14.58 -25.80
CA ALA A 189 -14.19 -15.78 -25.71
C ALA A 189 -13.84 -16.34 -27.11
N ALA A 190 -14.77 -16.32 -28.06
CA ALA A 190 -14.48 -16.70 -29.44
C ALA A 190 -13.46 -15.74 -30.09
N LYS A 191 -13.57 -14.43 -29.80
CA LYS A 191 -12.63 -13.42 -30.29
C LYS A 191 -11.23 -13.61 -29.70
N SER A 192 -11.11 -13.88 -28.40
CA SER A 192 -9.80 -14.11 -27.76
C SER A 192 -9.13 -15.36 -28.32
N THR A 193 -9.87 -16.48 -28.43
CA THR A 193 -9.34 -17.72 -29.02
C THR A 193 -8.94 -17.56 -30.48
N LEU A 194 -9.68 -16.76 -31.26
CA LEU A 194 -9.30 -16.43 -32.63
C LEU A 194 -8.05 -15.55 -32.69
N ALA A 195 -7.93 -14.56 -31.81
CA ALA A 195 -6.74 -13.71 -31.73
C ALA A 195 -5.48 -14.53 -31.39
N GLU A 196 -5.58 -15.44 -30.43
CA GLU A 196 -4.47 -16.35 -30.12
C GLU A 196 -4.11 -17.27 -31.30
N ARG A 197 -5.10 -17.73 -32.08
CA ARG A 197 -4.82 -18.52 -33.30
C ARG A 197 -4.11 -17.68 -34.35
N GLN A 198 -4.58 -16.45 -34.56
CA GLN A 198 -3.93 -15.51 -35.48
C GLN A 198 -2.49 -15.21 -35.07
N GLU A 199 -2.23 -15.04 -33.77
CA GLU A 199 -0.86 -14.82 -33.26
C GLU A 199 0.05 -16.03 -33.56
N ARG A 200 -0.41 -17.25 -33.26
CA ARG A 200 0.32 -18.49 -33.62
C ARG A 200 0.56 -18.61 -35.13
N ASP A 201 -0.42 -18.27 -35.96
CA ASP A 201 -0.27 -18.32 -37.41
C ASP A 201 0.76 -17.29 -37.90
N LEU A 202 0.80 -16.10 -37.30
CA LEU A 202 1.80 -15.08 -37.60
C LEU A 202 3.20 -15.53 -37.16
N GLU A 203 3.35 -16.13 -35.98
CA GLU A 203 4.61 -16.72 -35.51
C GLU A 203 5.13 -17.77 -36.50
N MET A 204 4.27 -18.72 -36.92
CA MET A 204 4.65 -19.73 -37.93
C MET A 204 5.06 -19.11 -39.28
N LEU A 205 4.38 -18.04 -39.71
CA LEU A 205 4.75 -17.32 -40.93
C LEU A 205 6.09 -16.58 -40.79
N GLU A 206 6.36 -16.01 -39.63
CA GLU A 206 7.64 -15.36 -39.33
C GLU A 206 8.79 -16.38 -39.30
N GLU A 207 8.60 -17.53 -38.65
CA GLU A 207 9.56 -18.64 -38.65
C GLU A 207 9.83 -19.11 -40.08
N ALA A 208 8.80 -19.42 -40.87
CA ALA A 208 8.96 -19.84 -42.26
C ALA A 208 9.66 -18.76 -43.11
N ARG A 209 9.38 -17.47 -42.86
CA ARG A 209 10.06 -16.36 -43.54
C ARG A 209 11.54 -16.28 -43.15
N GLN A 210 11.88 -16.51 -41.88
CA GLN A 210 13.26 -16.56 -41.40
C GLN A 210 14.01 -17.74 -42.02
N GLU A 211 13.39 -18.92 -42.12
CA GLU A 211 13.97 -20.08 -42.79
C GLU A 211 14.23 -19.83 -44.28
N ILE A 212 13.28 -19.19 -44.98
CA ILE A 212 13.51 -18.81 -46.39
C ILE A 212 14.66 -17.81 -46.49
N ALA A 213 14.71 -16.81 -45.60
CA ALA A 213 15.79 -15.84 -45.60
C ALA A 213 17.16 -16.50 -45.40
N SER A 214 17.31 -17.37 -44.39
CA SER A 214 18.57 -18.08 -44.11
C SER A 214 18.98 -18.97 -45.28
N LEU A 215 18.05 -19.76 -45.84
CA LEU A 215 18.34 -20.58 -47.02
C LEU A 215 18.75 -19.73 -48.23
N THR A 216 18.11 -18.58 -48.44
CA THR A 216 18.52 -17.70 -49.55
C THR A 216 19.91 -17.11 -49.35
N GLU A 217 20.29 -16.78 -48.12
CA GLU A 217 21.64 -16.31 -47.79
C GLU A 217 22.68 -17.41 -48.01
N GLU A 218 22.42 -18.63 -47.52
CA GLU A 218 23.29 -19.79 -47.75
C GLU A 218 23.49 -20.06 -49.25
N LYS A 219 22.40 -20.07 -50.03
CA LYS A 219 22.48 -20.29 -51.48
C LYS A 219 23.19 -19.14 -52.21
N LYS A 220 23.00 -17.89 -51.78
CA LYS A 220 23.76 -16.74 -52.33
C LYS A 220 25.26 -16.90 -52.07
N LEU A 221 25.66 -17.28 -50.86
CA LEU A 221 27.06 -17.55 -50.52
C LEU A 221 27.63 -18.70 -51.37
N PHE A 222 26.85 -19.77 -51.57
CA PHE A 222 27.24 -20.89 -52.42
C PHE A 222 27.44 -20.46 -53.88
N ILE A 223 26.50 -19.68 -54.45
CA ILE A 223 26.61 -19.14 -55.82
C ILE A 223 27.83 -18.22 -55.93
N MET A 224 28.09 -17.37 -54.92
CA MET A 224 29.28 -16.52 -54.89
C MET A 224 30.56 -17.36 -54.90
N GLY A 225 30.61 -18.44 -54.12
CA GLY A 225 31.70 -19.40 -54.13
C GLY A 225 31.91 -20.02 -55.52
N LEU A 226 30.84 -20.49 -56.17
CA LEU A 226 30.92 -21.02 -57.53
C LEU A 226 31.38 -19.96 -58.55
N ASN A 227 30.88 -18.73 -58.45
CA ASN A 227 31.30 -17.63 -59.33
C ASN A 227 32.80 -17.31 -59.18
N ASN A 228 33.33 -17.35 -57.95
CA ASN A 228 34.76 -17.19 -57.72
C ASN A 228 35.55 -18.33 -58.38
N THR A 229 35.13 -19.58 -58.21
CA THR A 229 35.80 -20.72 -58.87
C THR A 229 35.72 -20.65 -60.40
N LEU A 230 34.60 -20.17 -60.95
CA LEU A 230 34.41 -19.94 -62.37
C LEU A 230 35.36 -18.84 -62.88
N ALA A 231 35.49 -17.74 -62.13
CA ALA A 231 36.40 -16.66 -62.45
C ALA A 231 37.86 -17.15 -62.46
N ASP A 232 38.26 -17.94 -61.46
CA ASP A 232 39.58 -18.56 -61.41
C ASP A 232 39.84 -19.49 -62.61
N LEU A 233 38.87 -20.32 -62.97
CA LEU A 233 38.98 -21.21 -64.12
C LEU A 233 39.10 -20.43 -65.44
N ARG A 234 38.28 -19.39 -65.61
CA ARG A 234 38.35 -18.48 -66.79
C ARG A 234 39.70 -17.80 -66.87
N TRP A 235 40.19 -17.27 -65.75
CA TRP A 235 41.51 -16.66 -65.69
C TRP A 235 42.61 -17.65 -66.10
N ARG A 236 42.58 -18.89 -65.57
CA ARG A 236 43.55 -19.94 -65.98
C ARG A 236 43.44 -20.29 -67.46
N TYR A 237 42.21 -20.40 -67.98
CA TYR A 237 41.98 -20.65 -69.39
C TYR A 237 42.55 -19.53 -70.26
N ASP A 238 42.30 -18.26 -69.93
CA ASP A 238 42.84 -17.11 -70.66
C ASP A 238 44.37 -17.07 -70.60
N GLN A 239 44.98 -17.43 -69.48
CA GLN A 239 46.45 -17.57 -69.38
C GLN A 239 46.99 -18.61 -70.35
N ILE A 240 46.37 -19.79 -70.43
CA ILE A 240 46.77 -20.85 -71.36
C ILE A 240 46.53 -20.41 -72.80
N ARG A 241 45.35 -19.87 -73.11
CA ARG A 241 44.99 -19.36 -74.43
C ARG A 241 45.98 -18.30 -74.91
N ASN A 242 46.35 -17.35 -74.05
CA ASN A 242 47.36 -16.34 -74.36
C ASN A 242 48.73 -16.97 -74.67
N ARG A 243 49.11 -18.05 -73.98
CA ARG A 243 50.34 -18.80 -74.30
C ARG A 243 50.23 -19.51 -75.65
N VAL A 244 49.09 -20.15 -75.94
CA VAL A 244 48.84 -20.83 -77.22
C VAL A 244 48.96 -19.83 -78.37
N ILE A 245 48.28 -18.68 -78.28
CA ILE A 245 48.33 -17.63 -79.30
C ILE A 245 49.78 -17.14 -79.53
N LYS A 246 50.59 -16.99 -78.47
CA LYS A 246 52.01 -16.63 -78.60
C LYS A 246 52.80 -17.68 -79.38
N TRP A 247 52.58 -18.97 -79.09
CA TRP A 247 53.25 -20.06 -79.78
C TRP A 247 52.78 -20.24 -81.23
N GLU A 248 51.48 -20.07 -81.50
CA GLU A 248 50.92 -20.08 -82.85
C GLU A 248 51.53 -18.95 -83.69
N LEU A 249 51.65 -17.74 -83.13
CA LEU A 249 52.29 -16.62 -83.82
C LEU A 249 53.78 -16.91 -84.11
N ALA A 250 54.51 -17.47 -83.15
CA ALA A 250 55.90 -17.88 -83.35
C ALA A 250 56.04 -18.96 -84.43
N LEU A 251 55.14 -19.97 -84.42
CA LEU A 251 55.09 -21.02 -85.42
C LEU A 251 54.77 -20.46 -86.81
N ASN A 252 53.83 -19.53 -86.91
CA ASN A 252 53.48 -18.90 -88.18
C ASN A 252 54.67 -18.12 -88.76
N ARG A 253 55.40 -17.36 -87.93
CA ARG A 253 56.66 -16.69 -88.35
C ARG A 253 57.71 -17.71 -88.83
N LEU A 254 57.82 -18.84 -88.15
CA LEU A 254 58.74 -19.90 -88.56
C LEU A 254 58.30 -20.55 -89.89
N LYS A 255 56.99 -20.75 -90.09
CA LYS A 255 56.43 -21.24 -91.36
C LYS A 255 56.63 -20.25 -92.50
N GLU A 256 56.39 -18.96 -92.27
CA GLU A 256 56.62 -17.90 -93.26
C GLU A 256 58.10 -17.82 -93.65
N THR A 257 59.02 -17.85 -92.67
CA THR A 257 60.46 -17.85 -92.95
C THR A 257 60.91 -19.13 -93.66
N ALA A 258 60.39 -20.30 -93.27
CA ALA A 258 60.67 -21.56 -93.95
C ALA A 258 60.14 -21.56 -95.40
N ALA A 259 58.95 -21.03 -95.64
CA ALA A 259 58.38 -20.88 -96.97
C ALA A 259 59.21 -19.92 -97.83
N ALA A 260 59.63 -18.77 -97.28
CA ALA A 260 60.51 -17.83 -97.97
C ALA A 260 61.86 -18.48 -98.35
N ARG A 261 62.49 -19.21 -97.42
CA ARG A 261 63.72 -19.98 -97.70
C ARG A 261 63.51 -21.07 -98.74
N HIS A 262 62.37 -21.76 -98.70
CA HIS A 262 62.03 -22.77 -99.69
C HIS A 262 61.89 -22.16 -101.08
N VAL A 263 61.24 -21.00 -101.20
CA VAL A 263 61.13 -20.25 -102.46
C VAL A 263 62.52 -19.81 -102.97
N GLU A 264 63.39 -19.28 -102.10
CA GLU A 264 64.78 -18.97 -102.46
C GLU A 264 65.52 -20.21 -103.01
N LEU A 265 65.41 -21.35 -102.33
CA LEU A 265 66.00 -22.61 -102.78
C LEU A 265 65.44 -23.05 -104.13
N CYS A 266 64.13 -22.94 -104.35
CA CYS A 266 63.49 -23.25 -105.63
C CYS A 266 63.96 -22.33 -106.77
N HIS A 267 64.17 -21.03 -106.49
CA HIS A 267 64.76 -20.10 -107.46
C HIS A 267 66.20 -20.46 -107.81
N VAL A 268 67.02 -20.79 -106.80
CA VAL A 268 68.41 -21.24 -107.03
C VAL A 268 68.41 -22.53 -107.88
N ARG A 269 67.59 -23.52 -107.53
CA ARG A 269 67.42 -24.76 -108.30
C ARG A 269 67.03 -24.47 -109.75
N SER A 270 66.05 -23.60 -109.96
CA SER A 270 65.58 -23.20 -111.30
C SER A 270 66.66 -22.44 -112.09
N ALA A 271 67.48 -21.62 -111.43
CA ALA A 271 68.58 -20.90 -112.07
C ALA A 271 69.71 -21.85 -112.49
N ILE A 272 70.06 -22.83 -111.65
CA ILE A 272 71.01 -23.90 -111.98
C ILE A 272 70.52 -24.66 -113.21
N TRP A 273 69.25 -25.11 -113.18
CA TRP A 273 68.65 -25.80 -114.32
C TRP A 273 68.67 -24.95 -115.60
N SER A 274 68.28 -23.68 -115.50
CA SER A 274 68.27 -22.76 -116.63
C SER A 274 69.67 -22.52 -117.22
N LEU A 275 70.70 -22.42 -116.37
CA LEU A 275 72.10 -22.29 -116.80
C LEU A 275 72.61 -23.57 -117.45
N TYR A 276 72.30 -24.73 -116.88
CA TYR A 276 72.61 -26.04 -117.46
C TYR A 276 72.01 -26.17 -118.85
N VAL A 277 70.71 -25.91 -119.00
CA VAL A 277 70.01 -25.96 -120.30
C VAL A 277 70.62 -24.98 -121.31
N LYS A 278 70.95 -23.74 -120.91
CA LYS A 278 71.62 -22.78 -121.80
C LYS A 278 72.99 -23.27 -122.26
N ILE A 279 73.80 -23.83 -121.37
CA ILE A 279 75.14 -24.34 -121.69
C ILE A 279 75.04 -25.58 -122.60
N CYS A 280 74.11 -26.50 -122.33
CA CYS A 280 73.87 -27.67 -123.17
C CYS A 280 73.43 -27.23 -124.58
N LYS A 281 72.50 -26.27 -124.68
CA LYS A 281 72.08 -25.68 -125.98
C LYS A 281 73.23 -25.02 -126.74
N HIS A 282 74.09 -24.24 -126.06
CA HIS A 282 75.21 -23.54 -126.73
C HIS A 282 76.33 -24.50 -127.17
N LYS A 283 76.49 -25.63 -126.48
CA LYS A 283 77.48 -26.67 -126.83
C LYS A 283 76.94 -27.77 -127.75
N GLY A 284 75.65 -27.74 -128.08
CA GLY A 284 75.01 -28.79 -128.87
C GLY A 284 74.94 -30.15 -128.17
N LEU A 285 75.03 -30.18 -126.84
CA LEU A 285 74.93 -31.41 -126.03
C LEU A 285 73.46 -31.72 -125.75
N THR A 286 73.08 -32.99 -125.82
CA THR A 286 71.75 -33.47 -125.42
C THR A 286 71.54 -33.29 -123.91
N ILE A 287 70.33 -32.88 -123.52
CA ILE A 287 69.96 -32.72 -122.10
C ILE A 287 69.79 -34.12 -121.52
N ASP A 288 70.80 -34.62 -120.81
CA ASP A 288 70.89 -36.03 -120.38
C ASP A 288 70.81 -36.20 -118.85
N VAL A 289 70.76 -35.10 -118.09
CA VAL A 289 70.70 -35.10 -116.61
C VAL A 289 69.32 -34.69 -116.13
N ASP A 290 68.79 -35.42 -115.14
CA ASP A 290 67.46 -35.20 -114.56
C ASP A 290 67.38 -33.88 -113.77
N THR A 291 66.17 -33.31 -113.75
CA THR A 291 65.81 -32.02 -113.18
C THR A 291 66.15 -31.86 -111.69
N ASP A 292 66.10 -32.95 -110.91
CA ASP A 292 66.33 -32.93 -109.46
C ASP A 292 67.76 -33.27 -109.02
N ASP A 293 68.66 -33.58 -109.95
CA ASP A 293 70.03 -33.99 -109.65
C ASP A 293 71.01 -32.80 -109.83
N PHE A 294 71.03 -31.90 -108.85
CA PHE A 294 71.70 -30.59 -108.96
C PHE A 294 73.23 -30.67 -108.95
N GLU A 295 73.79 -31.67 -108.27
CA GLU A 295 75.24 -31.82 -108.16
C GLU A 295 75.85 -32.14 -109.52
N SER A 296 75.23 -33.05 -110.28
CA SER A 296 75.67 -33.43 -111.62
C SER A 296 75.48 -32.28 -112.63
N GLN A 297 74.36 -31.53 -112.54
CA GLN A 297 74.15 -30.31 -113.34
C GLN A 297 75.24 -29.25 -113.10
N LEU A 298 75.56 -28.97 -111.82
CA LEU A 298 76.58 -28.00 -111.45
C LEU A 298 77.99 -28.41 -111.92
N VAL A 299 78.32 -29.69 -111.88
CA VAL A 299 79.61 -30.20 -112.40
C VAL A 299 79.75 -29.95 -113.90
N VAL A 300 78.68 -30.15 -114.68
CA VAL A 300 78.67 -29.85 -116.12
C VAL A 300 78.80 -28.35 -116.38
N ILE A 301 78.05 -27.52 -115.64
CA ILE A 301 78.17 -26.05 -115.70
C ILE A 301 79.62 -25.63 -115.38
N MET A 302 80.24 -26.19 -114.33
CA MET A 302 81.60 -25.87 -113.92
C MET A 302 82.64 -26.24 -114.99
N ARG A 303 82.54 -27.44 -115.57
CA ARG A 303 83.42 -27.86 -116.69
C ARG A 303 83.28 -26.92 -117.88
N ALA A 304 82.05 -26.55 -118.24
CA ALA A 304 81.80 -25.63 -119.34
C ALA A 304 82.32 -24.22 -119.09
N LEU A 305 82.17 -23.68 -117.88
CA LEU A 305 82.74 -22.38 -117.50
C LEU A 305 84.28 -22.40 -117.50
N LEU A 306 84.90 -23.49 -117.05
CA LEU A 306 86.37 -23.65 -117.11
C LEU A 306 86.88 -23.70 -118.55
N GLU A 307 86.16 -24.35 -119.45
CA GLU A 307 86.48 -24.36 -120.88
C GLU A 307 86.28 -22.98 -121.52
N LEU A 308 85.16 -22.29 -121.27
CA LEU A 308 84.95 -20.91 -121.72
C LEU A 308 86.05 -19.99 -121.20
N ARG A 309 86.50 -20.18 -119.95
CA ARG A 309 87.63 -19.45 -119.38
C ARG A 309 88.95 -19.75 -120.09
N ARG A 310 89.18 -20.99 -120.54
CA ARG A 310 90.35 -21.35 -121.38
C ARG A 310 90.25 -20.72 -122.76
N ILE A 311 89.09 -20.79 -123.41
CA ILE A 311 88.84 -20.19 -124.73
C ILE A 311 89.00 -18.67 -124.66
N TYR A 312 88.46 -18.01 -123.62
CA TYR A 312 88.64 -16.58 -123.39
C TYR A 312 90.12 -16.22 -123.18
N LYS A 313 90.87 -16.99 -122.39
CA LYS A 313 92.33 -16.78 -122.23
C LYS A 313 93.10 -16.96 -123.54
N ILE A 314 92.70 -17.90 -124.40
CA ILE A 314 93.30 -18.11 -125.72
C ILE A 314 92.92 -16.98 -126.69
N ALA A 315 91.68 -16.52 -126.67
CA ALA A 315 91.21 -15.37 -127.45
C ALA A 315 91.90 -14.06 -127.02
N GLN A 316 92.12 -13.88 -125.72
CA GLN A 316 92.85 -12.73 -125.16
C GLN A 316 94.35 -12.77 -125.51
N ARG A 317 94.96 -13.97 -125.61
CA ARG A 317 96.32 -14.12 -126.16
C ARG A 317 96.36 -13.82 -127.65
N ARG A 318 95.40 -14.29 -128.45
CA ARG A 318 95.29 -13.98 -129.88
C ARG A 318 94.99 -12.51 -130.19
N SER A 319 94.29 -11.79 -129.32
CA SER A 319 94.13 -10.33 -129.45
C SER A 319 95.47 -9.63 -129.18
N ARG A 320 96.21 -10.05 -128.15
CA ARG A 320 97.55 -9.50 -127.86
C ARG A 320 98.57 -9.79 -128.95
N ASP A 321 98.51 -10.97 -129.57
CA ASP A 321 99.41 -11.33 -130.68
C ASP A 321 99.04 -10.60 -131.98
N LYS A 322 97.76 -10.33 -132.24
CA LYS A 322 97.31 -9.47 -133.36
C LYS A 322 97.71 -8.01 -133.18
N ASP A 323 97.72 -7.50 -131.96
CA ASP A 323 98.21 -6.15 -131.67
C ASP A 323 99.74 -6.05 -131.88
N CYS A 324 100.49 -7.15 -131.71
CA CYS A 324 101.94 -7.23 -131.97
C CYS A 324 102.30 -7.41 -133.46
N GLU A 325 101.52 -8.15 -134.26
CA GLU A 325 101.75 -8.26 -135.72
C GLU A 325 101.41 -6.97 -136.47
N SER A 326 100.48 -6.13 -135.98
CA SER A 326 100.22 -4.80 -136.55
C SER A 326 101.32 -3.76 -136.29
N MET A 327 102.33 -4.06 -135.48
CA MET A 327 103.46 -3.16 -135.16
C MET A 327 104.76 -3.51 -135.92
N ALA A 328 104.78 -4.57 -136.75
CA ALA A 328 105.98 -5.00 -137.50
C ALA A 328 105.88 -4.77 -139.03
N THR A 329 104.73 -4.30 -139.52
CA THR A 329 104.58 -3.71 -140.87
C THR A 329 103.93 -2.33 -140.74
N ASN A 330 104.71 -1.40 -140.20
CA ASN A 330 104.76 0.04 -140.51
C ASN A 330 105.95 0.69 -139.81
#